data_AF-A0A3A0BSU5-F1
#
_entry.id   AF-A0A3A0BSU5-F1
#
_cell.length_a   1.000
_cell.length_b   1.000
_cell.length_c   1.000
_cell.angle_alpha   90.00
_cell.angle_beta   90.00
_cell.angle_gamma   90.00
#
_symmetry.space_group_name_H-M   'P 1'
#
loop_
_entity.id
_entity.type
_entity.pdbx_description
1 polymer ?
#
loop_
_entity_poly.entity_id
_entity_poly.type
_entity_poly.pdbx_seq_one_letter_code
_entity_poly.pdbx_strand_id
1 'polypeptide(L)'
;MIPRIRNNNFSYATVTIILLASAAFGQDARDLVRGNLIQFNDNGAWCWYQDERAVVDKAHGKLIVGSDASDNGVGGPPRNGDIEAVIFDLQNGRSQRYALMEGGTNFGGCDDHHAPAFLVMPDGRYLAFYAGHNSNNNSYWRFFYTDRWGIEHAFNWNNIPGGTDFRTTYS
;
A
#
# COMPACT_ATOMS: atom_id res chain seq x y z
N MET A 1 -53.00 -68.44 -21.36
CA MET A 1 -53.62 -67.70 -20.24
C MET A 1 -53.21 -66.23 -20.38
N ILE A 2 -54.15 -65.36 -20.76
CA ILE A 2 -54.01 -63.89 -20.76
C ILE A 2 -54.87 -63.38 -19.56
N PRO A 3 -54.72 -62.15 -19.04
CA PRO A 3 -53.65 -61.53 -18.25
C PRO A 3 -54.13 -61.21 -16.80
N ARG A 4 -53.27 -60.64 -15.94
CA ARG A 4 -53.68 -59.51 -15.06
C ARG A 4 -52.49 -58.81 -14.40
N ILE A 5 -52.30 -57.57 -14.83
CA ILE A 5 -51.65 -56.48 -14.10
C ILE A 5 -52.64 -55.97 -13.03
N ARG A 6 -52.15 -55.62 -11.83
CA ARG A 6 -52.48 -54.41 -11.03
C ARG A 6 -51.73 -54.49 -9.69
N ASN A 7 -50.67 -53.71 -9.56
CA ASN A 7 -50.65 -52.35 -9.00
C ASN A 7 -50.77 -52.37 -7.48
N ASN A 8 -49.69 -51.96 -6.80
CA ASN A 8 -49.81 -51.10 -5.63
C ASN A 8 -48.85 -49.92 -5.83
N ASN A 9 -49.45 -48.80 -6.22
CA ASN A 9 -48.82 -47.50 -6.38
C ASN A 9 -48.43 -46.97 -4.99
N PHE A 10 -47.13 -46.86 -4.72
CA PHE A 10 -46.65 -45.91 -3.71
C PHE A 10 -46.20 -44.64 -4.43
N SER A 11 -47.05 -43.63 -4.34
CA SER A 11 -46.79 -42.28 -4.83
C SER A 11 -45.72 -41.62 -3.96
N TYR A 12 -44.53 -41.38 -4.52
CA TYR A 12 -43.58 -40.43 -3.97
C TYR A 12 -43.68 -39.14 -4.79
N ALA A 13 -44.42 -38.16 -4.27
CA ALA A 13 -44.38 -36.80 -4.77
C ALA A 13 -43.16 -36.11 -4.15
N THR A 14 -42.03 -36.12 -4.84
CA THR A 14 -40.85 -35.33 -4.44
C THR A 14 -41.08 -33.89 -4.91
N VAL A 15 -41.44 -33.00 -3.99
CA VAL A 15 -41.46 -31.56 -4.25
C VAL A 15 -40.03 -31.04 -4.05
N THR A 16 -39.33 -30.75 -5.15
CA THR A 16 -38.04 -30.08 -5.11
C THR A 16 -38.26 -28.58 -5.15
N ILE A 17 -38.03 -27.88 -4.03
CA ILE A 17 -37.98 -26.41 -3.99
C ILE A 17 -36.57 -26.00 -4.44
N ILE A 18 -36.46 -25.41 -5.63
CA ILE A 18 -35.22 -24.77 -6.09
C ILE A 18 -35.20 -23.36 -5.51
N LEU A 19 -34.44 -23.17 -4.42
CA LEU A 19 -34.04 -21.85 -3.95
C LEU A 19 -32.97 -21.32 -4.91
N LEU A 20 -33.38 -20.47 -5.87
CA LEU A 20 -32.47 -19.62 -6.62
C LEU A 20 -31.90 -18.58 -5.65
N ALA A 21 -30.72 -18.87 -5.09
CA ALA A 21 -29.90 -17.87 -4.45
C ALA A 21 -29.48 -16.87 -5.53
N SER A 22 -30.16 -15.73 -5.63
CA SER A 22 -29.62 -14.56 -6.28
C SER A 22 -28.40 -14.13 -5.50
N ALA A 23 -27.23 -14.64 -5.90
CA ALA A 23 -25.97 -13.98 -5.61
C ALA A 23 -26.10 -12.58 -6.21
N ALA A 24 -26.39 -11.59 -5.38
CA ALA A 24 -26.17 -10.21 -5.74
C ALA A 24 -24.67 -10.10 -5.94
N PHE A 25 -24.22 -10.26 -7.19
CA PHE A 25 -22.90 -9.81 -7.60
C PHE A 25 -22.92 -8.31 -7.33
N GLY A 26 -22.34 -7.91 -6.20
CA GLY A 26 -21.98 -6.52 -5.99
C GLY A 26 -21.24 -6.10 -7.23
N GLN A 27 -21.78 -5.12 -7.95
CA GLN A 27 -21.09 -4.56 -9.08
C GLN A 27 -19.80 -3.98 -8.52
N ASP A 28 -18.66 -4.63 -8.78
CA ASP A 28 -17.35 -4.06 -8.46
C ASP A 28 -17.38 -2.62 -8.96
N ALA A 29 -17.11 -1.68 -8.05
CA ALA A 29 -17.03 -0.27 -8.41
C ALA A 29 -15.93 -0.16 -9.46
N ARG A 30 -16.31 -0.10 -10.73
CA ARG A 30 -15.36 0.13 -11.80
C ARG A 30 -14.93 1.58 -11.64
N ASP A 31 -13.63 1.83 -11.50
CA ASP A 31 -13.10 3.19 -11.52
C ASP A 31 -13.54 3.89 -12.81
N LEU A 32 -14.53 4.77 -12.69
CA LEU A 32 -15.06 5.54 -13.82
C LEU A 32 -14.20 6.79 -14.02
N VAL A 33 -13.02 6.60 -14.58
CA VAL A 33 -12.14 7.71 -14.97
C VAL A 33 -12.39 8.08 -16.43
N ARG A 34 -12.75 9.35 -16.68
CA ARG A 34 -12.78 9.91 -18.04
C ARG A 34 -11.34 10.30 -18.42
N GLY A 35 -10.57 9.32 -18.89
CA GLY A 35 -9.17 9.48 -19.26
C GLY A 35 -8.35 8.26 -18.87
N ASN A 36 -7.04 8.46 -18.70
CA ASN A 36 -6.14 7.40 -18.24
C ASN A 36 -6.03 7.47 -16.71
N LEU A 37 -6.56 6.46 -16.03
CA LEU A 37 -6.25 6.23 -14.63
C LEU A 37 -4.79 5.76 -14.53
N ILE A 38 -3.96 6.51 -13.83
CA ILE A 38 -2.59 6.11 -13.51
C ILE A 38 -2.54 5.77 -12.03
N GLN A 39 -2.29 4.49 -11.74
CA GLN A 39 -2.08 4.01 -10.38
C GLN A 39 -0.58 3.95 -10.11
N PHE A 40 -0.11 4.74 -9.15
CA PHE A 40 1.30 4.74 -8.75
C PHE A 40 1.59 3.61 -7.75
N ASN A 41 0.75 3.51 -6.72
CA ASN A 41 0.78 2.42 -5.74
C ASN A 41 -0.64 1.86 -5.55
N ASP A 42 -0.74 0.56 -5.28
CA ASP A 42 -1.99 -0.18 -5.06
C ASP A 42 -2.32 -0.41 -3.59
N ASN A 43 -1.40 -0.06 -2.70
CA ASN A 43 -1.58 -0.03 -1.26
C ASN A 43 -0.83 1.18 -0.71
N GLY A 44 -1.54 2.08 -0.04
CA GLY A 44 -0.92 3.31 0.41
C GLY A 44 -1.86 4.17 1.25
N ALA A 45 -1.70 4.06 2.56
CA ALA A 45 -2.29 4.96 3.53
C ALA A 45 -1.60 6.33 3.46
N TRP A 46 -2.37 7.37 3.77
CA TRP A 46 -1.94 8.76 3.78
C TRP A 46 -2.78 9.56 4.78
N CYS A 47 -2.21 10.64 5.30
CA CYS A 47 -2.90 11.57 6.16
C CYS A 47 -2.64 13.04 5.79
N TRP A 48 -3.28 13.94 6.53
CA TRP A 48 -3.50 15.33 6.15
C TRP A 48 -2.29 16.25 6.35
N TYR A 49 -1.25 15.83 7.08
CA TYR A 49 -0.06 16.65 7.36
C TYR A 49 1.17 16.28 6.51
N GLN A 50 1.11 15.22 5.70
CA GLN A 50 2.27 14.61 5.02
C GLN A 50 2.65 15.29 3.71
N ASP A 51 2.59 16.61 3.68
CA ASP A 51 3.02 17.34 2.49
C ASP A 51 4.54 17.60 2.52
N GLU A 52 5.26 17.41 1.41
CA GLU A 52 4.79 16.94 0.10
C GLU A 52 4.75 15.40 -0.07
N ARG A 53 3.59 14.86 -0.48
CA ARG A 53 3.36 13.42 -0.75
C ARG A 53 4.11 12.88 -1.97
N ALA A 54 4.49 13.79 -2.85
CA ALA A 54 5.19 13.46 -4.07
C ALA A 54 6.07 14.64 -4.50
N VAL A 55 7.22 14.31 -5.08
CA VAL A 55 8.14 15.29 -5.66
C VAL A 55 8.35 15.00 -7.14
N VAL A 56 8.51 16.07 -7.93
CA VAL A 56 8.75 15.98 -9.37
C VAL A 56 10.18 16.38 -9.67
N ASP A 57 10.97 15.41 -10.14
CA ASP A 57 12.26 15.67 -10.76
C ASP A 57 12.04 16.04 -12.23
N LYS A 58 11.94 17.35 -12.47
CA LYS A 58 11.72 17.89 -13.83
C LYS A 58 12.91 17.63 -14.75
N ALA A 59 14.13 17.55 -14.21
CA ALA A 59 15.34 17.39 -15.01
C ALA A 59 15.40 16.00 -15.65
N HIS A 60 14.97 14.97 -14.91
CA HIS A 60 14.99 13.57 -15.39
C HIS A 60 13.60 13.02 -15.74
N GLY A 61 12.55 13.85 -15.62
CA GLY A 61 11.19 13.46 -15.94
C GLY A 61 10.66 12.35 -15.03
N LYS A 62 10.93 12.42 -13.73
CA LYS A 62 10.46 11.44 -12.74
C LYS A 62 9.49 12.07 -11.74
N LEU A 63 8.52 11.27 -11.33
CA LEU A 63 7.65 11.54 -10.18
C LEU A 63 7.99 10.50 -9.11
N ILE A 64 8.21 10.95 -7.88
CA ILE A 64 8.46 10.09 -6.72
C ILE A 64 7.27 10.23 -5.78
N VAL A 65 6.65 9.12 -5.37
CA VAL A 65 5.45 9.08 -4.52
C VAL A 65 5.72 8.18 -3.32
N GLY A 66 5.31 8.60 -2.13
CA GLY A 66 5.48 7.86 -0.88
C GLY A 66 4.16 7.35 -0.31
N SER A 67 4.22 6.23 0.41
CA SER A 67 3.07 5.68 1.13
C SER A 67 3.49 4.70 2.23
N ASP A 68 2.55 4.38 3.13
CA ASP A 68 2.64 3.24 4.05
C ASP A 68 1.56 2.21 3.68
N ALA A 69 1.92 0.93 3.53
CA ALA A 69 0.98 -0.11 3.13
C ALA A 69 0.29 -0.76 4.34
N SER A 70 -1.00 -1.12 4.22
CA SER A 70 -1.78 -1.78 5.27
C SER A 70 -2.07 -3.24 4.94
N ASP A 71 -2.16 -4.10 5.96
CA ASP A 71 -2.62 -5.49 5.86
C ASP A 71 -4.02 -5.66 5.23
N ASN A 72 -4.88 -4.66 5.37
CA ASN A 72 -6.22 -4.63 4.77
C ASN A 72 -6.19 -4.20 3.29
N GLY A 73 -5.04 -3.76 2.77
CA GLY A 73 -4.86 -3.32 1.39
C GLY A 73 -4.37 -4.42 0.44
N VAL A 74 -4.09 -4.04 -0.82
CA VAL A 74 -3.60 -4.96 -1.85
C VAL A 74 -2.25 -5.55 -1.42
N GLY A 75 -2.14 -6.88 -1.52
CA GLY A 75 -0.95 -7.64 -1.08
C GLY A 75 -1.02 -8.13 0.36
N GLY A 76 -1.99 -7.68 1.15
CA GLY A 76 -2.35 -8.30 2.43
C GLY A 76 -1.29 -8.19 3.55
N PRO A 77 -1.38 -9.08 4.56
CA PRO A 77 -0.48 -9.08 5.72
C PRO A 77 1.03 -9.00 5.43
N PRO A 78 1.57 -9.62 4.34
CA PRO A 78 2.98 -9.47 3.99
C PRO A 78 3.46 -8.04 3.70
N ARG A 79 2.57 -7.11 3.36
CA ARG A 79 2.91 -5.70 3.10
C ARG A 79 2.58 -4.75 4.25
N ASN A 80 2.14 -5.29 5.39
CA ASN A 80 1.68 -4.46 6.50
C ASN A 80 2.81 -3.62 7.08
N GLY A 81 2.68 -2.30 7.00
CA GLY A 81 3.68 -1.33 7.43
C GLY A 81 4.85 -1.14 6.47
N ASP A 82 4.78 -1.68 5.24
CA ASP A 82 5.80 -1.37 4.26
C ASP A 82 5.77 0.14 3.99
N ILE A 83 6.88 0.80 4.31
CA ILE A 83 7.11 2.19 3.91
C ILE A 83 7.64 2.14 2.49
N GLU A 84 6.87 2.67 1.56
CA GLU A 84 7.10 2.46 0.14
C GLU A 84 7.39 3.76 -0.60
N ALA A 85 8.24 3.64 -1.62
CA ALA A 85 8.49 4.67 -2.60
C ALA A 85 8.20 4.12 -4.00
N VAL A 86 7.43 4.87 -4.78
CA VAL A 86 7.21 4.62 -6.20
C VAL A 86 7.96 5.66 -7.01
N ILE A 87 8.80 5.21 -7.94
CA ILE A 87 9.42 6.07 -8.95
C ILE A 87 8.71 5.83 -10.28
N PHE A 88 8.04 6.87 -10.76
CA PHE A 88 7.30 6.87 -12.01
C PHE A 88 8.02 7.68 -13.08
N ASP A 89 8.19 7.09 -14.26
CA ASP A 89 8.75 7.74 -15.43
C ASP A 89 7.66 8.47 -16.23
N LEU A 90 7.74 9.79 -16.29
CA LEU A 90 6.74 10.63 -16.95
C LEU A 90 6.77 10.52 -18.49
N GLN A 91 7.85 9.99 -19.09
CA GLN A 91 7.97 9.87 -20.55
C GLN A 91 7.35 8.57 -21.07
N ASN A 92 7.56 7.46 -20.36
CA ASN A 92 7.12 6.14 -20.80
C ASN A 92 6.04 5.51 -19.92
N GLY A 93 5.65 6.16 -18.82
CA GLY A 93 4.57 5.73 -17.96
C GLY A 93 4.87 4.49 -17.11
N ARG A 94 6.14 4.16 -16.90
CA ARG A 94 6.53 2.98 -16.10
C ARG A 94 6.73 3.36 -14.63
N SER A 95 6.14 2.58 -13.74
CA SER A 95 6.34 2.67 -12.28
C SER A 95 7.29 1.57 -11.81
N GLN A 96 8.14 1.89 -10.83
CA GLN A 96 8.85 0.91 -10.01
C GLN A 96 8.58 1.22 -8.54
N ARG A 97 8.08 0.22 -7.81
CA ARG A 97 7.87 0.28 -6.36
C ARG A 97 9.08 -0.27 -5.61
N TYR A 98 9.39 0.33 -4.48
CA TYR A 98 10.46 -0.04 -3.58
C TYR A 98 9.95 -0.01 -2.14
N ALA A 99 10.32 -1.00 -1.32
CA ALA A 99 10.21 -0.89 0.12
C ALA A 99 11.44 -0.14 0.66
N LEU A 100 11.21 1.03 1.26
CA LEU A 100 12.21 1.75 2.05
C LEU A 100 12.44 1.04 3.39
N MET A 101 11.37 0.53 3.98
CA MET A 101 11.39 -0.32 5.17
C MET A 101 10.30 -1.38 5.02
N GLU A 102 10.66 -2.65 5.19
CA GLU A 102 9.69 -3.74 5.19
C GLU A 102 9.01 -3.88 6.55
N GLY A 103 7.70 -4.13 6.53
CA GLY A 103 6.87 -4.57 7.64
C GLY A 103 6.66 -3.56 8.76
N GLY A 104 7.07 -2.30 8.59
CA GLY A 104 7.15 -1.32 9.67
C GLY A 104 7.91 -1.91 10.85
N THR A 105 8.97 -2.68 10.58
CA THR A 105 9.62 -3.58 11.54
C THR A 105 10.05 -2.90 12.84
N ASN A 106 10.28 -1.58 12.80
CA ASN A 106 10.61 -0.77 13.97
C ASN A 106 9.43 0.00 14.58
N PHE A 107 8.25 -0.03 13.95
CA PHE A 107 7.15 0.90 14.20
C PHE A 107 5.81 0.26 14.58
N GLY A 108 5.73 -1.08 14.56
CA GLY A 108 4.56 -1.80 15.07
C GLY A 108 3.47 -2.08 14.02
N GLY A 109 3.80 -1.94 12.72
CA GLY A 109 2.92 -2.23 11.60
C GLY A 109 2.55 -0.99 10.79
N CYS A 110 1.43 -1.07 10.08
CA CYS A 110 0.92 0.05 9.29
C CYS A 110 0.44 1.19 10.19
N ASP A 111 0.85 2.38 9.83
CA ASP A 111 0.37 3.64 10.38
C ASP A 111 0.56 4.66 9.26
N ASP A 112 -0.51 5.36 8.90
CA ASP A 112 -0.43 6.37 7.86
C ASP A 112 0.63 7.41 8.18
N HIS A 113 1.04 7.57 9.45
CA HIS A 113 2.07 8.50 9.87
C HIS A 113 3.50 8.11 9.46
N HIS A 114 3.73 6.86 9.07
CA HIS A 114 5.06 6.35 8.70
C HIS A 114 5.48 6.70 7.27
N ALA A 115 4.55 7.22 6.44
CA ALA A 115 4.85 7.48 5.04
C ALA A 115 6.04 8.47 4.88
N PRO A 116 6.89 8.27 3.87
CA PRO A 116 8.14 8.99 3.74
C PRO A 116 7.95 10.37 3.09
N ALA A 117 8.81 11.32 3.47
CA ALA A 117 9.05 12.56 2.75
C ALA A 117 10.22 12.41 1.78
N PHE A 118 10.23 13.23 0.71
CA PHE A 118 11.29 13.20 -0.30
C PHE A 118 11.91 14.54 -0.61
N LEU A 119 13.17 14.52 -1.01
CA LEU A 119 13.88 15.67 -1.58
C LEU A 119 14.64 15.25 -2.85
N VAL A 120 14.41 15.96 -3.95
CA VAL A 120 15.28 15.89 -5.13
C VAL A 120 16.52 16.73 -4.85
N MET A 121 17.67 16.08 -4.75
CA MET A 121 18.93 16.73 -4.40
C MET A 121 19.55 17.49 -5.58
N PRO A 122 20.39 18.51 -5.32
CA PRO A 122 21.08 19.24 -6.38
C PRO A 122 21.97 18.39 -7.29
N ASP A 123 22.44 17.24 -6.81
CA ASP A 123 23.25 16.28 -7.57
C ASP A 123 22.41 15.24 -8.34
N GLY A 124 21.08 15.38 -8.31
CA GLY A 124 20.13 14.50 -9.01
C GLY A 124 19.71 13.25 -8.24
N ARG A 125 20.26 12.99 -7.05
CA ARG A 125 19.81 11.87 -6.20
C ARG A 125 18.48 12.20 -5.52
N TYR A 126 17.78 11.15 -5.07
CA TYR A 126 16.58 11.31 -4.24
C TYR A 126 16.91 10.95 -2.80
N LEU A 127 16.58 11.82 -1.87
CA LEU A 127 16.61 11.53 -0.44
C LEU A 127 15.19 11.16 -0.01
N ALA A 128 15.04 10.03 0.69
CA ALA A 128 13.83 9.70 1.43
C ALA A 128 14.11 9.82 2.92
N PHE A 129 13.16 10.40 3.66
CA PHE A 129 13.20 10.55 5.11
C PHE A 129 11.91 9.98 5.70
N TYR A 130 11.97 9.24 6.80
CA TYR A 130 10.82 8.61 7.45
C TYR A 130 11.09 8.36 8.93
N ALA A 131 10.02 8.23 9.72
CA ALA A 131 10.08 7.84 11.12
C ALA A 131 8.80 7.10 11.53
N GLY A 132 8.88 6.36 12.63
CA GLY A 132 7.72 5.75 13.25
C GLY A 132 6.84 6.77 13.97
N HIS A 133 5.57 6.46 14.19
CA HIS A 133 4.66 7.27 14.97
C HIS A 133 4.86 7.01 16.46
N ASN A 134 5.62 7.88 17.13
CA ASN A 134 5.97 7.72 18.54
C ASN A 134 6.58 6.34 18.86
N SER A 135 7.27 5.74 17.89
CA SER A 135 7.81 4.38 18.04
C SER A 135 9.16 4.40 18.76
N ASN A 136 10.03 5.36 18.41
CA ASN A 136 11.35 5.54 19.03
C ASN A 136 11.87 6.98 18.80
N ASN A 137 13.08 7.28 19.29
CA ASN A 137 13.72 8.60 19.15
C ASN A 137 14.61 8.72 17.90
N ASN A 138 14.37 7.91 16.87
CA ASN A 138 15.15 7.94 15.63
C ASN A 138 14.35 8.55 14.48
N SER A 139 15.05 9.22 13.58
CA SER A 139 14.61 9.41 12.21
C SER A 139 15.53 8.64 11.26
N TYR A 140 14.98 8.20 10.14
CA TYR A 140 15.66 7.33 9.19
C TYR A 140 15.72 7.99 7.82
N TRP A 141 16.77 7.70 7.06
CA TRP A 141 16.85 8.16 5.67
C TRP A 141 17.64 7.22 4.78
N ARG A 142 17.34 7.33 3.48
CA ARG A 142 18.01 6.59 2.41
C ARG A 142 18.22 7.50 1.21
N PHE A 143 19.32 7.27 0.48
CA PHE A 143 19.53 7.86 -0.83
C PHE A 143 19.15 6.87 -1.92
N PHE A 144 18.44 7.33 -2.94
CA PHE A 144 18.27 6.61 -4.18
C PHE A 144 19.49 6.86 -5.08
N TYR A 145 20.07 5.77 -5.59
CA TYR A 145 21.15 5.80 -6.57
C TYR A 145 20.58 5.56 -7.97
N THR A 146 21.23 4.75 -8.79
CA THR A 146 20.78 4.52 -10.18
C THR A 146 19.50 3.68 -10.25
N ASP A 147 19.41 2.63 -9.44
CA ASP A 147 18.37 1.59 -9.56
C ASP A 147 17.84 1.10 -8.21
N ARG A 148 18.37 1.61 -7.09
CA ARG A 148 18.11 1.10 -5.75
C ARG A 148 18.21 2.20 -4.70
N TRP A 149 17.48 2.00 -3.61
CA TRP A 149 17.70 2.71 -2.35
C TRP A 149 18.93 2.13 -1.64
N GLY A 150 19.77 3.01 -1.12
CA GLY A 150 20.98 2.67 -0.39
C GLY A 150 20.68 2.09 1.00
N ILE A 151 21.76 2.00 1.78
CA ILE A 151 21.66 1.62 3.19
C ILE A 151 20.76 2.60 3.94
N GLU A 152 20.04 2.08 4.92
CA GLU A 152 19.35 2.91 5.90
C GLU A 152 20.35 3.58 6.81
N HIS A 153 20.17 4.88 6.98
CA HIS A 153 20.83 5.65 8.01
C HIS A 153 19.81 6.03 9.08
N ALA A 154 20.29 6.22 10.30
CA ALA A 154 19.46 6.65 11.43
C ALA A 154 20.12 7.79 12.18
N PHE A 155 19.30 8.71 12.67
CA PHE A 155 19.72 9.80 13.54
C PHE A 155 18.95 9.65 14.84
N ASN A 156 19.68 9.42 15.93
CA ASN A 156 19.11 9.33 17.26
C ASN A 156 19.07 10.73 17.89
N TRP A 157 17.85 11.25 18.09
CA TRP A 157 17.62 12.59 18.63
C TRP A 157 18.11 12.76 20.07
N ASN A 158 18.34 11.68 20.81
CA ASN A 158 18.93 11.73 22.16
C ASN A 158 20.41 12.19 22.15
N ASN A 159 21.06 12.23 20.98
CA ASN A 159 22.45 12.65 20.87
C ASN A 159 22.63 14.18 20.83
N ILE A 160 21.54 14.95 20.74
CA ILE A 160 21.60 16.42 20.77
C ILE A 160 21.44 16.91 22.22
N PRO A 161 22.26 17.85 22.72
CA PRO A 161 22.00 18.53 23.99
C PRO A 161 20.62 19.20 23.99
N GLY A 162 19.77 18.85 24.96
CA GLY A 162 18.36 19.28 24.96
C GLY A 162 17.46 18.46 24.04
N GLY A 163 17.92 17.29 23.59
CA GLY A 163 17.11 16.29 22.89
C GLY A 163 15.84 15.93 23.67
N THR A 164 14.85 15.44 22.93
CA THR A 164 13.46 15.37 23.39
C THR A 164 13.20 14.20 24.34
N ASP A 165 12.36 14.41 25.35
CA ASP A 165 11.77 13.32 26.15
C ASP A 165 10.58 12.66 25.44
N PHE A 166 10.13 13.22 24.32
CA PHE A 166 9.15 12.65 23.41
C PHE A 166 9.82 11.86 22.28
N ARG A 167 9.18 10.77 21.86
CA ARG A 167 9.61 9.96 20.73
C ARG A 167 9.38 10.71 19.42
N THR A 168 10.18 10.41 18.42
CA THR A 168 10.01 10.94 17.07
C THR A 168 8.63 10.56 16.56
N THR A 169 7.99 11.52 15.93
CA THR A 169 6.85 11.31 15.05
C THR A 169 7.14 12.10 13.79
N TYR A 170 6.64 11.62 12.66
CA TYR A 170 6.67 12.32 11.37
C TYR A 170 8.02 12.26 10.65
N SER A 171 7.94 12.47 9.33
CA SER A 171 9.08 12.85 8.49
C SER A 171 8.94 14.27 7.99
#